data_AF-A0A3Q3FMC1-F1
#
_entry.id   AF-A0A3Q3FMC1-F1
#
_cell.length_a   1.000
_cell.length_b   1.000
_cell.length_c   1.000
_cell.angle_alpha   90.00
_cell.angle_beta   90.00
_cell.angle_gamma   90.00
#
_symmetry.space_group_name_H-M   'P 1'
#
loop_
_entity.id
_entity.type
_entity.pdbx_description
1 polymer ?
#
loop_
_entity_poly.entity_id
_entity_poly.type
_entity_poly.pdbx_seq_one_letter_code
_entity_poly.pdbx_strand_id
1 'polypeptide(L)'
;MPSNKSVSDAPITQFVNCRILRDHRLQREDLWVRDGRILDPEKLFFDEQGYADKRVDCEGSIIAPGFIDTQINGGYGIDFSQASDDVGSGVSFVAKKIIEHGVTSFCPTLVTSPPAIYHKGSIWRVRSSVRRRKELTQSTWTTLPW
;
A
#
# COMPACT_ATOMS: atom_id res chain seq x y z
N MET A 1 -7.50 29.20 13.35
CA MET A 1 -7.68 28.48 12.08
C MET A 1 -8.87 27.54 12.25
N PRO A 2 -9.73 27.36 11.23
CA PRO A 2 -10.78 26.33 11.29
C PRO A 2 -10.12 24.98 11.59
N SER A 3 -10.83 24.06 12.24
CA SER A 3 -10.29 22.75 12.64
C SER A 3 -11.03 21.62 11.92
N ASN A 4 -10.31 20.66 11.35
CA ASN A 4 -10.87 19.42 10.76
C ASN A 4 -11.63 18.51 11.75
N LYS A 5 -11.69 18.91 13.02
CA LYS A 5 -12.19 18.12 14.16
C LYS A 5 -13.72 17.95 14.20
N SER A 6 -14.47 18.55 13.27
CA SER A 6 -15.92 18.38 13.19
C SER A 6 -16.32 16.93 12.87
N VAL A 7 -15.44 16.17 12.20
CA VAL A 7 -15.75 14.81 11.70
C VAL A 7 -14.72 13.74 12.13
N SER A 8 -13.42 14.08 12.17
CA SER A 8 -12.36 13.13 12.57
C SER A 8 -11.12 13.87 13.07
N ASP A 9 -10.43 13.30 14.07
CA ASP A 9 -9.12 13.80 14.52
C ASP A 9 -7.94 13.32 13.66
N ALA A 10 -8.17 12.42 12.70
CA ALA A 10 -7.09 11.90 11.86
C ALA A 10 -6.65 12.95 10.82
N PRO A 11 -5.33 13.20 10.66
CA PRO A 11 -4.84 14.24 9.78
C PRO A 11 -5.13 13.93 8.30
N ILE A 12 -5.48 14.97 7.55
CA ILE A 12 -5.70 14.92 6.11
C ILE A 12 -4.41 15.27 5.39
N THR A 13 -3.94 14.35 4.54
CA THR A 13 -2.83 14.61 3.62
C THR A 13 -3.36 14.90 2.23
N GLN A 14 -2.95 16.02 1.64
CA GLN A 14 -3.21 16.38 0.25
C GLN A 14 -1.94 16.17 -0.57
N PHE A 15 -2.04 15.38 -1.63
CA PHE A 15 -1.02 15.27 -2.66
C PHE A 15 -1.38 16.22 -3.80
N VAL A 16 -0.48 17.13 -4.14
CA VAL A 16 -0.68 18.17 -5.16
C VAL A 16 0.27 17.99 -6.32
N ASN A 17 -0.03 18.63 -7.45
CA ASN A 17 0.81 18.61 -8.65
C ASN A 17 1.14 17.18 -9.11
N CYS A 18 0.12 16.32 -9.09
CA CYS A 18 0.24 14.91 -9.47
C CYS A 18 -0.60 14.57 -10.71
N ARG A 19 -0.25 13.46 -11.36
CA ARG A 19 -1.03 12.85 -12.43
C ARG A 19 -1.64 11.55 -11.91
N ILE A 20 -2.94 11.53 -11.65
CA ILE A 20 -3.63 10.37 -11.07
C ILE A 20 -4.11 9.45 -12.20
N LEU A 21 -3.82 8.14 -12.08
CA LEU A 21 -4.39 7.12 -12.96
C LEU A 21 -5.82 6.79 -12.50
N ARG A 22 -6.82 7.19 -13.29
CA ARG A 22 -8.24 6.92 -13.07
C ARG A 22 -8.90 6.59 -14.41
N ASP A 23 -9.77 5.57 -14.42
CA ASP A 23 -10.50 5.13 -15.61
C ASP A 23 -9.60 4.97 -16.85
N HIS A 24 -8.44 4.34 -16.63
CA HIS A 24 -7.41 4.10 -17.66
C HIS A 24 -6.79 5.37 -18.29
N ARG A 25 -6.90 6.53 -17.62
CA ARG A 25 -6.34 7.81 -18.09
C ARG A 25 -5.56 8.50 -16.98
N LEU A 26 -4.56 9.29 -17.37
CA LEU A 26 -3.86 10.19 -16.46
C LEU A 26 -4.58 11.54 -16.40
N GLN A 27 -4.98 11.94 -15.21
CA GLN A 27 -5.68 13.20 -14.94
C GLN A 27 -4.85 14.05 -13.99
N ARG A 28 -4.76 15.36 -14.25
CA ARG A 28 -4.07 16.30 -13.36
C ARG A 28 -5.06 16.77 -12.30
N GLU A 29 -4.97 16.19 -11.11
CA GLU A 29 -5.86 16.41 -9.98
C GLU A 29 -5.07 16.27 -8.67
N ASP A 30 -5.68 16.66 -7.55
CA ASP A 30 -5.13 16.45 -6.21
C ASP A 30 -5.73 15.19 -5.58
N LEU A 31 -4.93 14.46 -4.79
CA LEU A 31 -5.40 13.29 -4.04
C LEU A 31 -5.48 13.59 -2.54
N TRP A 32 -6.59 13.22 -1.92
CA TRP A 32 -6.85 13.44 -0.50
C TRP A 32 -6.89 12.11 0.25
N VAL A 33 -6.13 12.00 1.34
CA VAL A 33 -6.00 10.75 2.11
C VAL A 33 -6.12 11.01 3.62
N ARG A 34 -6.90 10.16 4.31
CA ARG A 34 -7.04 10.14 5.78
C ARG A 34 -7.17 8.70 6.29
N ASP A 35 -6.41 8.34 7.33
CA ASP A 35 -6.38 6.98 7.94
C ASP A 35 -6.30 5.83 6.92
N GLY A 36 -5.43 5.97 5.92
CA GLY A 36 -5.22 4.97 4.87
C GLY A 36 -6.37 4.84 3.85
N ARG A 37 -7.31 5.78 3.84
CA ARG A 37 -8.42 5.83 2.87
C ARG A 37 -8.29 7.05 1.97
N ILE A 38 -8.56 6.85 0.69
CA ILE A 38 -8.76 7.94 -0.27
C ILE A 38 -10.10 8.60 0.06
N LEU A 39 -10.09 9.92 0.19
CA LEU A 39 -11.28 10.72 0.45
C LEU A 39 -11.93 11.15 -0.86
N ASP A 40 -13.25 11.27 -0.80
CA ASP A 40 -14.06 11.92 -1.83
C ASP A 40 -13.93 13.44 -1.67
N PRO A 41 -13.38 14.17 -2.65
CA PRO A 41 -13.21 15.62 -2.54
C PRO A 41 -14.53 16.36 -2.35
N GLU A 42 -15.63 15.91 -2.98
CA GLU A 42 -16.93 16.59 -2.88
C GLU A 42 -17.42 16.58 -1.43
N LYS A 43 -17.44 15.38 -0.81
CA LYS A 43 -17.83 15.24 0.60
C LYS A 43 -16.87 15.98 1.53
N LEU A 44 -15.58 15.92 1.24
CA LEU A 44 -14.57 16.60 2.05
C LEU A 44 -14.83 18.11 2.10
N PHE A 45 -15.14 18.74 0.97
CA PHE A 45 -15.31 20.19 0.91
C PHE A 45 -16.70 20.67 1.30
N PHE A 46 -17.76 20.00 0.84
CA PHE A 46 -19.13 20.47 1.04
C PHE A 46 -19.75 19.99 2.34
N ASP A 47 -19.43 18.77 2.79
CA ASP A 47 -20.01 18.21 4.02
C ASP A 47 -19.09 18.47 5.22
N GLU A 48 -17.81 18.09 5.11
CA GLU A 48 -16.88 18.16 6.25
C GLU A 48 -16.23 19.54 6.40
N GLN A 49 -16.22 20.36 5.34
CA GLN A 49 -15.44 21.60 5.24
C GLN A 49 -13.96 21.40 5.61
N GLY A 50 -13.43 20.22 5.28
CA GLY A 50 -12.08 19.81 5.63
C GLY A 50 -11.02 20.46 4.75
N TYR A 51 -9.83 20.63 5.32
CA TYR A 51 -8.67 21.20 4.64
C TYR A 51 -7.42 20.33 4.90
N ALA A 52 -6.34 20.54 4.15
CA ALA A 52 -5.12 19.76 4.28
C ALA A 52 -4.37 20.11 5.58
N ASP A 53 -4.11 19.11 6.44
CA ASP A 53 -3.16 19.24 7.56
C ASP A 53 -1.71 19.12 7.06
N LYS A 54 -1.50 18.36 5.99
CA LYS A 54 -0.20 18.17 5.34
C LYS A 54 -0.37 18.24 3.83
N ARG A 55 0.60 18.88 3.15
CA ARG A 55 0.69 18.91 1.70
C ARG A 55 1.97 18.25 1.22
N VAL A 56 1.86 17.47 0.15
CA VAL A 56 2.97 16.79 -0.51
C VAL A 56 2.95 17.19 -1.99
N ASP A 57 3.96 17.93 -2.43
CA ASP A 57 4.16 18.21 -3.86
C ASP A 57 4.73 16.96 -4.53
N CYS A 58 4.03 16.47 -5.57
CA CYS A 58 4.45 15.29 -6.31
C CYS A 58 5.34 15.61 -7.51
N GLU A 59 5.64 16.88 -7.77
CA GLU A 59 6.56 17.33 -8.83
C GLU A 59 6.18 16.81 -10.23
N GLY A 60 4.88 16.64 -10.50
CA GLY A 60 4.37 16.09 -11.77
C GLY A 60 4.41 14.56 -11.86
N SER A 61 4.75 13.85 -10.78
CA SER A 61 4.78 12.40 -10.71
C SER A 61 3.41 11.76 -10.91
N ILE A 62 3.40 10.48 -11.28
CA ILE A 62 2.19 9.69 -11.44
C ILE A 62 1.82 9.05 -10.10
N ILE A 63 0.55 9.16 -9.71
CA ILE A 63 -0.04 8.37 -8.64
C ILE A 63 -0.97 7.33 -9.27
N ALA A 64 -0.70 6.06 -9.00
CA ALA A 64 -1.52 4.94 -9.45
C ALA A 64 -1.88 4.04 -8.25
N PRO A 65 -2.95 3.22 -8.36
CA PRO A 65 -3.16 2.12 -7.43
C PRO A 65 -1.90 1.25 -7.36
N GLY A 66 -1.51 0.85 -6.15
CA GLY A 66 -0.38 -0.06 -5.98
C GLY A 66 -0.63 -1.38 -6.72
N PHE A 67 0.44 -1.95 -7.28
CA PHE A 67 0.33 -3.16 -8.08
C PHE A 67 -0.09 -4.36 -7.22
N ILE A 68 -0.82 -5.27 -7.87
CA ILE A 68 -1.26 -6.54 -7.30
C ILE A 68 -0.54 -7.65 -8.04
N ASP A 69 0.38 -8.32 -7.34
CA ASP A 69 1.10 -9.47 -7.91
C ASP A 69 0.36 -10.77 -7.58
N THR A 70 -0.32 -11.32 -8.57
CA THR A 70 -1.11 -12.55 -8.39
C THR A 70 -0.25 -13.80 -8.31
N GLN A 71 1.04 -13.73 -8.63
CA GLN A 71 1.90 -14.91 -8.68
C GLN A 71 3.36 -14.56 -8.39
N ILE A 72 3.76 -14.72 -7.13
CA ILE A 72 5.16 -14.62 -6.71
C ILE A 72 5.55 -15.83 -5.86
N ASN A 73 6.55 -16.58 -6.32
CA ASN A 73 7.04 -17.79 -5.65
C ASN A 73 8.01 -17.48 -4.50
N GLY A 74 8.54 -16.25 -4.46
CA GLY A 74 9.60 -15.82 -3.56
C GLY A 74 10.31 -14.58 -4.08
N GLY A 75 11.28 -14.07 -3.31
CA GLY A 75 12.08 -12.91 -3.69
C GLY A 75 13.20 -12.66 -2.68
N TYR A 76 14.25 -11.96 -3.10
CA TYR A 76 15.36 -11.54 -2.22
C TYR A 76 16.01 -12.70 -1.43
N GLY A 77 16.18 -13.85 -2.10
CA GLY A 77 16.77 -15.05 -1.50
C GLY A 77 15.80 -15.91 -0.68
N ILE A 78 14.52 -15.53 -0.57
CA ILE A 78 13.46 -16.32 0.06
C ILE A 78 12.64 -17.03 -1.02
N ASP A 79 12.51 -18.35 -0.93
CA ASP A 79 11.58 -19.17 -1.72
C ASP A 79 10.49 -19.70 -0.78
N PHE A 80 9.23 -19.40 -1.11
CA PHE A 80 8.08 -19.80 -0.29
C PHE A 80 7.85 -21.31 -0.27
N SER A 81 8.39 -22.04 -1.25
CA SER A 81 8.25 -23.49 -1.38
C SER A 81 9.33 -24.28 -0.62
N GLN A 82 10.29 -23.59 0.02
CA GLN A 82 11.28 -24.26 0.87
C GLN A 82 10.69 -24.69 2.21
N ALA A 83 11.06 -25.88 2.66
CA ALA A 83 10.69 -26.39 3.97
C ALA A 83 11.38 -25.58 5.07
N SER A 84 10.74 -24.53 5.56
CA SER A 84 11.17 -23.80 6.75
C SER A 84 10.07 -23.81 7.81
N ASP A 85 10.48 -23.76 9.08
CA ASP A 85 9.53 -23.66 10.18
C ASP A 85 9.02 -22.21 10.37
N ASP A 86 9.55 -21.25 9.60
CA ASP A 86 9.21 -19.82 9.67
C ASP A 86 8.91 -19.20 8.29
N VAL A 87 8.03 -19.84 7.53
CA VAL A 87 7.52 -19.31 6.25
C VAL A 87 6.89 -17.92 6.42
N GLY A 88 6.31 -17.64 7.60
CA GLY A 88 5.66 -16.37 7.89
C GLY A 88 6.61 -15.17 7.87
N SER A 89 7.80 -15.29 8.46
CA SER A 89 8.79 -14.22 8.43
C SER A 89 9.36 -14.01 7.03
N GLY A 90 9.61 -15.09 6.28
CA GLY A 90 10.04 -15.02 4.89
C GLY A 90 9.04 -14.27 4.00
N VAL A 91 7.75 -14.62 4.07
CA VAL A 91 6.69 -13.90 3.37
C VAL A 91 6.60 -12.44 3.81
N SER A 92 6.71 -12.17 5.12
CA SER A 92 6.71 -10.80 5.62
C SER A 92 7.92 -9.98 5.19
N PHE A 93 9.09 -10.61 4.99
CA PHE A 93 10.29 -9.96 4.50
C PHE A 93 10.13 -9.57 3.03
N VAL A 94 9.70 -10.52 2.19
CA VAL A 94 9.40 -10.25 0.78
C VAL A 94 8.32 -9.17 0.64
N ALA A 95 7.25 -9.26 1.44
CA ALA A 95 6.17 -8.27 1.46
C ALA A 95 6.62 -6.84 1.73
N LYS A 96 7.67 -6.65 2.53
CA LYS A 96 8.24 -5.31 2.82
C LYS A 96 9.10 -4.83 1.65
N LYS A 97 9.84 -5.75 1.03
CA LYS A 97 10.78 -5.42 -0.04
C LYS A 97 10.12 -5.09 -1.36
N ILE A 98 9.07 -5.81 -1.75
CA ILE A 98 8.36 -5.56 -3.01
C ILE A 98 7.62 -4.22 -3.06
N ILE A 99 7.42 -3.55 -1.91
CA ILE A 99 6.87 -2.18 -1.85
C ILE A 99 7.77 -1.20 -2.60
N GLU A 100 9.10 -1.41 -2.54
CA GLU A 100 10.10 -0.60 -3.27
C GLU A 100 9.89 -0.66 -4.80
N HIS A 101 9.13 -1.65 -5.29
CA HIS A 101 8.77 -1.83 -6.71
C HIS A 101 7.29 -1.53 -7.01
N GLY A 102 6.58 -0.88 -6.09
CA GLY A 102 5.18 -0.47 -6.26
C GLY A 102 4.14 -1.57 -6.01
N VAL A 103 4.55 -2.79 -5.59
CA VAL A 103 3.61 -3.87 -5.25
C VAL A 103 3.11 -3.68 -3.82
N THR A 104 1.79 -3.51 -3.67
CA THR A 104 1.16 -3.28 -2.35
C THR A 104 0.34 -4.47 -1.87
N SER A 105 -0.03 -5.39 -2.76
CA SER A 105 -0.71 -6.64 -2.46
C SER A 105 -0.16 -7.76 -3.34
N PHE A 106 -0.09 -8.99 -2.80
CA PHE A 106 0.40 -10.12 -3.57
C PHE A 106 -0.13 -11.46 -3.06
N CYS A 107 -0.05 -12.48 -3.90
CA CYS A 107 -0.37 -13.86 -3.57
C CYS A 107 0.94 -14.69 -3.46
N PRO A 108 1.41 -15.02 -2.25
CA PRO A 108 2.54 -15.93 -2.09
C PRO A 108 2.19 -17.29 -2.66
N THR A 109 2.94 -17.73 -3.67
CA THR A 109 2.64 -18.92 -4.46
C THR A 109 3.55 -20.07 -4.05
N LEU A 110 2.96 -21.24 -3.78
CA LEU A 110 3.69 -22.49 -3.58
C LEU A 110 3.64 -23.28 -4.88
N VAL A 111 4.80 -23.71 -5.38
CA VAL A 111 4.86 -24.59 -6.54
C VAL A 111 4.55 -26.04 -6.13
N THR A 112 4.37 -26.91 -7.12
CA THR A 112 4.18 -28.35 -6.89
C THR A 112 5.28 -28.89 -5.98
N SER A 113 4.88 -29.36 -4.80
CA SER A 113 5.76 -29.74 -3.70
C SER A 113 5.22 -30.99 -2.98
N PRO A 114 6.05 -31.72 -2.22
CA PRO A 114 5.57 -32.81 -1.40
C PRO A 114 4.50 -32.34 -0.37
N PRO A 115 3.54 -33.20 0.02
CA PRO A 115 2.47 -32.85 0.96
C PRO A 115 2.95 -32.15 2.25
N ALA A 116 4.10 -32.55 2.77
CA ALA A 116 4.71 -31.95 3.97
C ALA A 116 4.94 -30.43 3.86
N ILE A 117 5.24 -29.93 2.66
CA ILE A 117 5.49 -28.49 2.41
C ILE A 117 4.19 -27.70 2.54
N TYR A 118 3.07 -28.20 2.03
CA TYR A 118 1.78 -27.51 2.14
C TYR A 118 1.29 -27.42 3.59
N HIS A 119 1.56 -28.44 4.40
CA HIS A 119 1.19 -28.45 5.83
C HIS A 119 2.04 -27.49 6.67
N LYS A 120 3.34 -27.34 6.35
CA LYS A 120 4.22 -26.36 7.01
C LYS A 120 3.99 -24.94 6.50
N GLY A 121 3.77 -24.80 5.19
CA GLY A 121 3.53 -23.54 4.49
C GLY A 121 2.11 -23.02 4.58
N SER A 122 1.31 -23.41 5.58
CA SER A 122 -0.08 -23.00 5.73
C SER A 122 -0.18 -21.46 5.86
N ILE A 123 -0.36 -20.84 4.70
CA ILE A 123 -0.42 -19.41 4.42
C ILE A 123 -1.54 -18.69 5.19
N TRP A 124 -2.47 -19.44 5.75
CA TRP A 124 -3.50 -18.98 6.68
C TRP A 124 -2.94 -18.23 7.90
N ARG A 125 -1.68 -18.49 8.29
CA ARG A 125 -1.02 -17.76 9.39
C ARG A 125 -0.57 -16.33 9.02
N VAL A 126 -0.52 -16.00 7.72
CA VAL A 126 -0.04 -14.70 7.20
C VAL A 126 -1.12 -13.60 7.24
N ARG A 127 -2.39 -13.92 7.56
CA ARG A 127 -3.47 -12.93 7.71
C ARG A 127 -3.16 -11.83 8.75
N SER A 128 -2.23 -12.09 9.67
CA SER A 128 -1.86 -11.19 10.77
C SER A 128 -0.96 -10.02 10.37
N SER A 129 -0.15 -10.18 9.32
CA SER A 129 0.97 -9.25 9.03
C SER A 129 0.61 -8.13 8.04
N VAL A 130 -0.41 -8.34 7.19
CA VAL A 130 -0.84 -7.33 6.20
C VAL A 130 -1.85 -6.34 6.81
N ARG A 131 -2.61 -6.74 7.85
CA ARG A 131 -3.69 -5.93 8.45
C ARG A 131 -3.21 -4.89 9.48
N ARG A 132 -1.95 -4.97 9.95
CA ARG A 132 -1.34 -3.98 10.86
C ARG A 132 -0.30 -3.13 10.13
N ARG A 133 -0.75 -2.18 9.31
CA ARG A 133 0.10 -1.09 8.80
C ARG A 133 -0.60 0.25 9.01
N LYS A 134 -0.63 0.71 10.27
CA LYS A 134 -0.91 2.12 10.59
C LYS A 134 0.36 2.98 10.70
N GLU A 135 1.56 2.38 10.53
CA GLU A 135 2.83 3.03 10.90
C GLU A 135 3.84 3.25 9.75
N LEU A 136 3.51 2.94 8.49
CA LEU A 136 4.46 3.04 7.36
C LEU A 136 4.10 4.13 6.34
N THR A 137 3.51 5.25 6.77
CA THR A 137 3.05 6.32 5.85
C THR A 137 3.88 7.61 5.91
N GLN A 138 5.15 7.57 6.36
CA GLN A 138 5.92 8.81 6.51
C GLN A 138 7.28 8.87 5.82
N SER A 139 7.82 7.79 5.23
CA SER A 139 9.20 7.83 4.71
C SER A 139 9.51 7.12 3.39
N THR A 140 8.52 6.63 2.62
CA THR A 140 8.81 5.87 1.37
C THR A 140 8.30 6.52 0.09
N TRP A 141 7.91 7.79 0.11
CA TRP A 141 7.65 8.56 -1.12
C TRP A 141 8.96 9.17 -1.65
N THR A 142 9.95 8.33 -1.94
CA THR A 142 11.06 8.75 -2.81
C THR A 142 10.58 8.60 -4.24
N THR A 143 10.49 9.73 -4.93
CA THR A 143 10.30 9.86 -6.37
C THR A 143 11.21 8.88 -7.10
N LEU A 144 10.63 7.86 -7.74
CA LEU A 144 11.34 7.08 -8.73
C LEU A 144 11.37 7.91 -10.02
N PRO A 145 12.56 8.19 -10.59
CA PRO A 145 12.65 8.84 -11.88
C PRO A 145 12.12 7.86 -12.95
N TRP A 146 11.02 8.26 -13.58
CA TRP A 146 10.65 7.78 -14.91
C TRP A 146 10.89 8.93 -15.89
#